data_AF-A0A924M0N0-F1
#
_entry.id   AF-A0A924M0N0-F1
#
_cell.length_a   1.000
_cell.length_b   1.000
_cell.length_c   1.000
_cell.angle_alpha   90.00
_cell.angle_beta   90.00
_cell.angle_gamma   90.00
#
_symmetry.space_group_name_H-M   'P 1'
#
loop_
_entity.id
_entity.type
_entity.pdbx_description
1 polymer ?
#
loop_
_entity_poly.entity_id
_entity_poly.type
_entity_poly.pdbx_seq_one_letter_code
_entity_poly.pdbx_strand_id
1 'polypeptide(L)' 'MADALLRHHFTQHFEVTSAGLEPGILNPFTVQALEERGISTAGMHAKGLISMLGIRTF' A
#
# COMPACT_ATOMS: atom_id res chain seq x y z
N MET A 1 0.82 0.49 -5.26
CA MET A 1 1.72 -0.20 -6.21
C MET A 1 3.07 -0.54 -5.60
N ALA A 2 3.86 0.46 -5.18
CA ALA A 2 5.20 0.23 -4.62
C ALA A 2 5.21 -0.76 -3.45
N ASP A 3 4.27 -0.63 -2.50
CA ASP A 3 4.09 -1.53 -1.35
C ASP A 3 3.96 -3.01 -1.80
N ALA A 4 3.02 -3.30 -2.71
CA ALA A 4 2.79 -4.65 -3.24
C ALA A 4 4.00 -5.21 -3.99
N LEU A 5 4.69 -4.39 -4.78
CA LEU A 5 5.90 -4.81 -5.49
C LEU A 5 7.03 -5.18 -4.52
N LEU A 6 7.25 -4.36 -3.49
CA LEU A 6 8.31 -4.60 -2.51
C LEU A 6 8.01 -5.85 -1.68
N ARG A 7 6.75 -6.05 -1.26
CA ARG A 7 6.34 -7.29 -0.59
C ARG A 7 6.55 -8.50 -1.48
N HIS A 8 6.13 -8.43 -2.75
CA HIS A 8 6.24 -9.56 -3.66
C HIS A 8 7.69 -9.99 -3.90
N HIS A 9 8.60 -9.03 -4.06
CA HIS A 9 10.00 -9.33 -4.38
C HIS A 9 10.91 -9.55 -3.15
N PHE A 10 10.59 -8.93 -2.01
CA PHE A 10 11.50 -8.85 -0.87
C PHE A 10 10.82 -9.05 0.50
N THR A 11 9.77 -9.88 0.56
CA THR A 11 8.99 -10.14 1.79
C THR A 11 9.84 -10.53 3.01
N GLN A 12 10.94 -11.24 2.80
CA GLN A 12 11.81 -11.70 3.89
C GLN A 12 12.82 -10.65 4.37
N HIS A 13 12.90 -9.50 3.70
CA HIS A 13 13.94 -8.49 3.92
C HIS A 13 13.39 -7.20 4.50
N PHE A 14 12.11 -6.91 4.26
CA PHE A 14 11.48 -5.68 4.70
C PHE A 14 10.09 -5.93 5.26
N GLU A 15 9.79 -5.25 6.37
CA GLU A 15 8.42 -4.96 6.75
C GLU A 15 7.94 -3.74 5.96
N VAL A 16 7.07 -3.98 4.98
CA VAL A 16 6.61 -2.93 4.07
C VAL A 16 5.37 -2.25 4.64
N THR A 17 5.26 -0.94 4.44
CA THR A 17 4.03 -0.17 4.65
C THR A 17 4.02 1.06 3.75
N SER A 18 2.85 1.60 3.45
CA SER A 18 2.67 2.80 2.63
C SER A 18 1.53 3.67 3.15
N ALA A 19 1.65 4.99 2.94
CA ALA A 19 0.64 5.99 3.29
C ALA A 19 0.73 7.22 2.38
N GLY A 20 -0.36 7.99 2.34
CA GLY A 20 -0.45 9.27 1.64
C GLY A 20 -0.86 10.41 2.57
N LEU A 21 -0.55 11.65 2.17
CA LEU A 21 -1.03 12.86 2.86
C LEU A 21 -2.55 13.02 2.71
N GLU A 22 -3.06 12.66 1.55
CA GLU A 22 -4.48 12.68 1.20
C GLU A 22 -4.90 11.25 0.78
N PRO A 23 -5.23 10.37 1.73
CA PRO A 23 -5.62 9.00 1.40
C PRO A 23 -7.00 8.99 0.73
N GLY A 24 -7.03 8.62 -0.55
CA GLY A 24 -8.25 8.44 -1.33
C GLY A 24 -8.65 6.97 -1.49
N ILE A 25 -9.36 6.66 -2.57
CA ILE A 25 -9.62 5.27 -2.97
C ILE A 25 -8.40 4.67 -3.68
N LEU A 26 -8.28 3.35 -3.66
CA LEU A 26 -7.27 2.66 -4.45
C LEU A 26 -7.55 2.86 -5.94
N ASN A 27 -6.54 3.22 -6.72
CA ASN A 27 -6.71 3.40 -8.17
C ASN A 27 -6.99 2.04 -8.83
N PRO A 28 -8.13 1.87 -9.55
CA PRO A 28 -8.51 0.59 -10.15
C PRO A 28 -7.48 0.09 -11.18
N PHE A 29 -6.79 0.97 -11.90
CA PHE A 29 -5.74 0.56 -12.83
C PHE A 29 -4.49 0.04 -12.13
N THR A 30 -4.24 0.45 -10.88
CA THR A 30 -3.17 -0.15 -10.07
C THR A 30 -3.52 -1.59 -9.69
N VAL A 31 -4.78 -1.87 -9.38
CA VAL A 31 -5.25 -3.24 -9.07
C VAL A 31 -5.08 -4.11 -10.30
N GLN A 32 -5.63 -3.68 -11.43
CA GLN A 32 -5.56 -4.41 -12.70
C GLN A 32 -4.12 -4.72 -13.10
N ALA A 33 -3.22 -3.71 -13.08
CA ALA A 33 -1.83 -3.90 -13.48
C ALA A 33 -1.04 -4.87 -12.56
N LEU A 34 -1.38 -4.93 -11.28
CA LEU A 34 -0.76 -5.89 -10.35
C LEU A 34 -1.31 -7.31 -10.57
N GLU A 35 -2.62 -7.44 -10.77
CA GLU A 35 -3.28 -8.73 -11.02
C GLU A 35 -2.87 -9.36 -12.34
N GLU A 36 -2.72 -8.57 -13.41
CA GLU A 36 -2.16 -9.02 -14.70
C GLU A 36 -0.75 -9.64 -14.56
N ARG A 37 0.00 -9.22 -13.54
CA ARG A 37 1.34 -9.73 -13.22
C ARG A 37 1.33 -10.86 -12.18
N GLY A 38 0.16 -11.32 -11.75
CA GLY A 38 0.02 -12.33 -10.71
C GLY A 38 0.42 -11.85 -9.30
N ILE A 39 0.47 -10.54 -9.07
CA ILE A 39 0.81 -9.96 -7.77
C ILE A 39 -0.48 -9.75 -6.97
N SER A 40 -0.53 -10.32 -5.77
CA SER A 40 -1.71 -10.20 -4.90
C SER A 40 -1.96 -8.75 -4.48
N THR A 41 -3.22 -8.33 -4.61
CA THR A 41 -3.76 -7.03 -4.17
C THR A 41 -4.53 -7.15 -2.85
N ALA A 42 -4.58 -8.35 -2.27
CA ALA A 42 -5.34 -8.62 -1.06
C ALA A 42 -4.87 -7.73 0.11
N GLY A 43 -5.82 -7.07 0.76
CA GLY A 43 -5.55 -6.19 1.91
C GLY A 43 -4.98 -4.81 1.56
N MET A 44 -4.78 -4.48 0.28
CA MET A 44 -4.39 -3.13 -0.13
C MET A 44 -5.51 -2.12 0.17
N HIS A 45 -5.16 -1.05 0.86
CA HIS A 45 -6.03 0.09 1.11
C HIS A 45 -5.20 1.35 1.29
N ALA A 46 -5.78 2.51 0.99
CA ALA A 46 -5.12 3.78 1.23
C ALA A 46 -5.10 4.08 2.74
N LYS A 47 -3.91 4.40 3.26
CA LYS A 47 -3.68 4.78 4.65
C LYS A 47 -3.24 6.24 4.71
N GLY A 48 -3.74 6.98 5.69
CA GLY A 48 -3.29 8.35 5.95
C GLY A 48 -1.95 8.37 6.66
N LEU A 49 -1.10 9.34 6.34
CA LEU A 49 0.20 9.50 6.99
C LEU A 49 0.05 9.85 8.47
N ILE A 50 -0.95 10.65 8.83
CA ILE A 50 -1.14 11.13 10.21
C ILE A 50 -1.33 9.97 11.19
N SER A 51 -2.14 8.96 10.81
CA SER A 51 -2.36 7.79 11.67
C SER A 51 -1.11 6.94 11.89
N MET A 52 -0.12 7.03 10.98
CA MET A 52 1.16 6.34 11.10
C MET A 52 2.19 7.10 11.92
N LEU A 53 2.10 8.43 11.99
CA LEU A 53 3.06 9.26 12.74
C LEU A 53 2.84 9.21 14.27
N GLY A 54 1.81 8.50 14.74
CA GLY A 54 1.47 8.44 16.17
C GLY A 54 0.97 9.78 16.74
N ILE A 55 0.72 10.76 15.88
CA ILE A 55 0.18 12.06 16.26
C ILE A 55 -1.33 11.87 16.49
N ARG A 56 -1.76 12.04 17.74
CA ARG A 56 -3.20 12.04 18.08
C ARG A 56 -3.81 13.35 17.60
N THR A 57 -4.71 13.26 16.63
CA THR A 57 -5.63 14.36 16.31
C THR A 57 -6.74 14.39 17.39
N PHE A 58 -6.94 15.55 18.02
CA PHE A 58 -8.01 15.80 19.00
C PHE A 58 -9.35 16.04 18.31
#